data_AF-A0AAV7GTS2-F1
#
_entry.id   AF-A0AAV7GTS2-F1
#
_cell.length_a   1.000
_cell.length_b   1.000
_cell.length_c   1.000
_cell.angle_alpha   90.00
_cell.angle_beta   90.00
_cell.angle_gamma   90.00
#
_symmetry.space_group_name_H-M   'P 1'
#
loop_
_entity.id
_entity.type
_entity.pdbx_description
1 polymer ?
#
loop_
_entity_poly.entity_id
_entity_poly.type
_entity_poly.pdbx_seq_one_letter_code
_entity_poly.pdbx_strand_id
1 'polypeptide(L)'
;MKEIFRLIVGAFKNFDKKSSRSFQKRVSILETVAKVLSSVLMLDLDCNDLILEIFQHFLKTIRPKHSDIVFSLMETIMTLVLQETESIFAQLLSCPLNGVKVVEKNNLHTVTKLAEKVLVNFSLKLKSYLAKLFNGNSALLRDYSKVVVVVFQGKPDTSIQNEMNASGENQEADHKLS
;
A
#
# COMPACT_ATOMS: atom_id res chain seq x y z
N MET A 1 -13.05 19.40 12.51
CA MET A 1 -12.67 18.01 12.17
C MET A 1 -11.40 17.92 11.31
N LYS A 2 -11.31 18.68 10.20
CA LYS A 2 -10.14 18.66 9.28
C LYS A 2 -8.77 18.89 9.95
N GLU A 3 -8.68 19.77 10.95
CA GLU A 3 -7.42 19.96 11.70
C GLU A 3 -6.96 18.71 12.46
N ILE A 4 -7.89 17.95 13.03
CA ILE A 4 -7.57 16.70 13.74
C ILE A 4 -7.03 15.69 12.74
N PHE A 5 -7.64 15.58 11.56
CA PHE A 5 -7.14 14.71 10.49
C PHE A 5 -5.77 15.12 9.99
N ARG A 6 -5.49 16.43 9.86
CA ARG A 6 -4.13 16.90 9.54
C ARG A 6 -3.09 16.44 10.57
N LEU A 7 -3.42 16.49 11.87
CA LEU A 7 -2.52 16.00 12.91
C LEU A 7 -2.32 14.48 12.81
N ILE A 8 -3.38 13.72 12.53
CA ILE A 8 -3.32 12.27 12.32
C ILE A 8 -2.43 11.93 11.12
N VAL A 9 -2.69 12.52 9.95
CA VAL A 9 -1.91 12.27 8.73
C VAL A 9 -0.47 12.73 8.89
N GLY A 10 -0.25 13.88 9.53
CA GLY A 10 1.09 14.38 9.86
C GLY A 10 1.90 13.43 10.74
N ALA A 11 1.25 12.61 11.56
CA ALA A 11 1.92 11.57 12.33
C ALA A 11 2.58 10.51 11.42
N PHE A 12 2.02 10.24 10.24
CA PHE A 12 2.54 9.25 9.30
C PHE A 12 3.77 9.71 8.51
N LYS A 13 4.02 11.02 8.41
CA LYS A 13 5.17 11.59 7.66
C LYS A 13 6.54 11.05 8.07
N ASN A 14 6.71 10.65 9.33
CA ASN A 14 7.97 10.19 9.91
C ASN A 14 7.90 8.74 10.43
N PHE A 15 7.08 7.89 9.79
CA PHE A 15 6.88 6.52 10.24
C PHE A 15 8.15 5.63 10.12
N ASP A 16 9.11 6.03 9.30
CA ASP A 16 10.41 5.38 9.11
C ASP A 16 11.37 5.57 10.31
N LYS A 17 11.12 6.57 11.16
CA LYS A 17 11.91 6.89 12.37
C LYS A 17 11.50 6.01 13.56
N LYS A 18 11.82 4.71 13.48
CA LYS A 18 11.54 3.70 14.52
C LYS A 18 12.22 3.98 15.87
N SER A 19 13.41 4.60 15.86
CA SER A 19 14.15 4.97 17.08
C SER A 19 13.57 6.16 17.84
N SER A 20 12.55 6.83 17.29
CA SER A 20 11.87 7.93 17.97
C SER A 20 11.08 7.42 19.18
N ARG A 21 11.14 8.14 20.31
CA ARG A 21 10.32 7.88 21.50
C ARG A 21 8.80 7.90 21.20
N SER A 22 8.40 8.52 20.10
CA SER A 22 7.01 8.63 19.67
C SER A 22 6.57 7.54 18.68
N PHE A 23 7.42 6.57 18.32
CA PHE A 23 7.08 5.56 17.32
C PHE A 23 5.85 4.75 17.74
N GLN A 24 5.80 4.28 18.98
CA GLN A 24 4.66 3.51 19.47
C GLN A 24 3.34 4.29 19.41
N LYS A 25 3.38 5.59 19.70
CA LYS A 25 2.20 6.47 19.57
C LYS A 25 1.72 6.55 18.12
N ARG A 26 2.64 6.61 17.15
CA ARG A 26 2.29 6.60 15.72
C ARG A 26 1.64 5.28 15.30
N VAL A 27 2.13 4.16 15.83
CA VAL A 27 1.52 2.84 15.60
C VAL A 27 0.10 2.80 16.16
N SER A 28 -0.13 3.27 17.39
CA SER A 28 -1.48 3.31 17.97
C SER A 28 -2.44 4.25 17.21
N ILE A 29 -1.94 5.36 16.66
CA ILE A 29 -2.72 6.22 15.76
C ILE A 29 -3.09 5.46 14.47
N LEU A 30 -2.13 4.75 13.86
CA LEU A 30 -2.37 3.95 12.67
C LEU A 30 -3.42 2.86 12.92
N GLU A 31 -3.31 2.14 14.04
CA GLU A 31 -4.29 1.14 14.50
C GLU A 31 -5.68 1.74 14.65
N THR A 32 -5.77 2.92 15.26
CA THR A 32 -7.04 3.62 15.47
C THR A 32 -7.66 4.01 14.13
N VAL A 33 -6.88 4.61 13.22
CA VAL A 33 -7.36 4.99 11.88
C VAL A 33 -7.92 3.80 11.11
N ALA A 34 -7.23 2.66 11.16
CA ALA A 34 -7.70 1.43 10.54
C ALA A 34 -8.98 0.90 11.22
N LYS A 35 -8.98 0.80 12.56
CA LYS A 35 -10.08 0.19 13.33
C LYS A 35 -11.39 0.96 13.25
N VAL A 36 -11.32 2.30 13.33
CA VAL A 36 -12.51 3.16 13.30
C VAL A 36 -12.78 3.72 11.90
N LEU A 37 -12.12 3.18 10.87
CA LEU A 37 -12.28 3.58 9.47
C LEU A 37 -12.18 5.09 9.26
N SER A 38 -11.27 5.76 9.98
CA SER A 38 -11.14 7.23 9.93
C SER A 38 -10.82 7.74 8.53
N SER A 39 -10.15 6.93 7.71
CA SER A 39 -9.86 7.26 6.32
C SER A 39 -11.12 7.26 5.42
N VAL A 40 -12.14 6.48 5.75
CA VAL A 40 -13.43 6.51 5.04
C VAL A 40 -14.21 7.76 5.45
N LEU A 41 -14.24 8.07 6.75
CA LEU A 41 -14.84 9.32 7.24
C LEU A 41 -14.16 10.57 6.62
N MET A 42 -12.86 10.52 6.37
CA MET A 42 -12.16 11.58 5.64
C MET A 42 -12.62 11.70 4.18
N LEU A 43 -12.97 10.60 3.50
CA LEU A 43 -13.58 10.64 2.16
C LEU A 43 -14.96 11.29 2.22
N ASP A 44 -15.81 10.90 3.17
CA ASP A 44 -17.17 11.45 3.35
C ASP A 44 -17.17 12.96 3.64
N LEU A 45 -16.07 13.46 4.20
CA LEU A 45 -15.86 14.87 4.54
C LEU A 45 -15.00 15.62 3.51
N ASP A 46 -14.84 15.06 2.30
CA ASP A 46 -14.08 15.65 1.19
C ASP A 46 -12.64 16.06 1.56
N CYS A 47 -12.00 15.31 2.46
CA CYS A 47 -10.61 15.53 2.88
C CYS A 47 -9.62 14.85 1.90
N ASN A 48 -9.87 14.98 0.60
CA ASN A 48 -9.17 14.29 -0.48
C ASN A 48 -7.65 14.50 -0.46
N ASP A 49 -7.18 15.71 -0.20
CA ASP A 49 -5.75 16.02 -0.10
C ASP A 49 -5.07 15.21 1.01
N LEU A 50 -5.75 15.07 2.16
CA LEU A 50 -5.21 14.33 3.31
C LEU A 50 -5.16 12.82 3.02
N ILE A 51 -6.15 12.30 2.31
CA ILE A 51 -6.15 10.89 1.88
C ILE A 51 -5.00 10.62 0.91
N LEU A 52 -4.76 11.52 -0.04
CA LEU A 52 -3.62 11.40 -0.93
C LEU A 52 -2.29 11.45 -0.16
N GLU A 53 -2.17 12.33 0.83
CA GLU A 53 -1.00 12.40 1.72
C GLU A 53 -0.76 11.09 2.49
N ILE A 54 -1.81 10.38 2.92
CA ILE A 54 -1.68 9.06 3.58
C ILE A 54 -0.95 8.08 2.65
N PHE A 55 -1.39 7.96 1.39
CA PHE A 55 -0.80 7.04 0.42
C PHE A 55 0.68 7.38 0.18
N GLN A 56 0.97 8.66 -0.02
CA GLN A 56 2.32 9.16 -0.22
C GLN A 56 3.20 8.90 1.00
N HIS A 57 2.70 9.14 2.22
CA HIS A 57 3.43 8.89 3.45
C HIS A 57 3.72 7.41 3.65
N PHE A 58 2.75 6.51 3.43
CA PHE A 58 2.99 5.08 3.60
C PHE A 58 4.04 4.56 2.62
N LEU A 59 3.90 4.85 1.33
CA LEU A 59 4.87 4.41 0.32
C LEU A 59 6.26 5.06 0.52
N LYS A 60 6.32 6.30 1.02
CA LYS A 60 7.61 6.94 1.33
C LYS A 60 8.27 6.40 2.58
N THR A 61 7.51 5.94 3.58
CA THR A 61 8.03 5.64 4.92
C THR A 61 8.09 4.16 5.26
N ILE A 62 7.39 3.27 4.54
CA ILE A 62 7.46 1.82 4.76
C ILE A 62 8.91 1.32 4.57
N ARG A 63 9.39 0.50 5.51
CA ARG A 63 10.76 -0.05 5.51
C ARG A 63 10.75 -1.53 5.88
N PRO A 64 11.76 -2.32 5.47
CA PRO A 64 11.89 -3.72 5.86
C PRO A 64 11.88 -3.96 7.39
N LYS A 65 12.32 -2.98 8.19
CA LYS A 65 12.38 -3.06 9.65
C LYS A 65 11.04 -2.85 10.39
N HIS A 66 9.97 -2.52 9.66
CA HIS A 66 8.63 -2.40 10.23
C HIS A 66 8.08 -3.79 10.56
N SER A 67 7.23 -3.89 11.59
CA SER A 67 6.57 -5.15 11.91
C SER A 67 5.48 -5.46 10.89
N ASP A 68 5.10 -6.73 10.80
CA ASP A 68 4.00 -7.17 9.93
C ASP A 68 2.67 -6.49 10.26
N ILE A 69 2.44 -6.16 11.53
CA ILE A 69 1.25 -5.41 11.97
C ILE A 69 1.21 -4.03 11.30
N VAL A 70 2.33 -3.29 11.30
CA VAL A 70 2.40 -1.97 10.66
C VAL A 70 2.15 -2.09 9.16
N PHE A 71 2.78 -3.08 8.52
CA PHE A 71 2.60 -3.34 7.11
C PHE A 71 1.12 -3.63 6.78
N SER A 72 0.49 -4.54 7.54
CA SER A 72 -0.91 -4.95 7.36
C SER A 72 -1.88 -3.80 7.57
N LEU A 73 -1.65 -2.91 8.54
CA LEU A 73 -2.49 -1.73 8.75
C LEU A 73 -2.39 -0.74 7.59
N MET A 74 -1.17 -0.48 7.08
CA MET A 74 -0.98 0.39 5.90
C MET A 74 -1.69 -0.20 4.67
N GLU A 75 -1.53 -1.50 4.43
CA GLU A 75 -2.20 -2.24 3.36
C GLU A 75 -3.72 -2.13 3.48
N THR A 76 -4.26 -2.36 4.68
CA THR A 76 -5.70 -2.33 4.98
C THR A 76 -6.29 -0.95 4.71
N ILE A 77 -5.67 0.11 5.24
CA ILE A 77 -6.15 1.49 5.04
C ILE A 77 -6.13 1.87 3.56
N MET A 78 -5.04 1.58 2.84
CA MET A 78 -4.95 1.90 1.41
C MET A 78 -5.98 1.13 0.58
N THR A 79 -6.20 -0.15 0.90
CA THR A 79 -7.19 -0.99 0.20
C THR A 79 -8.61 -0.46 0.43
N LEU A 80 -8.98 -0.20 1.68
CA LEU A 80 -10.32 0.30 2.04
C LEU A 80 -10.62 1.64 1.37
N VAL A 81 -9.65 2.57 1.40
CA VAL A 81 -9.81 3.86 0.73
C VAL A 81 -10.06 3.71 -0.77
N LEU A 82 -9.34 2.82 -1.46
CA LEU A 82 -9.56 2.57 -2.89
C LEU A 82 -10.94 1.93 -3.15
N GLN A 83 -11.43 1.09 -2.22
CA GLN A 83 -12.74 0.46 -2.32
C GLN A 83 -13.88 1.47 -2.20
N GLU A 84 -13.75 2.46 -1.31
CA GLU A 84 -14.80 3.45 -1.02
C GLU A 84 -14.73 4.72 -1.89
N THR A 85 -13.59 5.02 -2.52
CA THR A 85 -13.43 6.26 -3.28
C THR A 85 -14.05 6.20 -4.69
N GLU A 86 -14.74 7.28 -5.08
CA GLU A 86 -15.24 7.48 -6.45
C GLU A 86 -14.61 8.72 -7.12
N SER A 87 -14.47 9.83 -6.40
CA SER A 87 -14.12 11.15 -6.94
C SER A 87 -12.64 11.35 -7.27
N ILE A 88 -11.73 10.76 -6.48
CA ILE A 88 -10.27 10.92 -6.62
C ILE A 88 -9.56 9.59 -6.96
N PHE A 89 -10.33 8.61 -7.42
CA PHE A 89 -9.89 7.25 -7.64
C PHE A 89 -8.61 7.15 -8.51
N ALA A 90 -8.54 7.88 -9.63
CA ALA A 90 -7.37 7.88 -10.51
C ALA A 90 -6.11 8.44 -9.83
N GLN A 91 -6.24 9.49 -9.02
CA GLN A 91 -5.11 10.10 -8.30
C GLN A 91 -4.57 9.15 -7.23
N LEU A 92 -5.47 8.53 -6.45
CA LEU A 92 -5.08 7.57 -5.42
C LEU A 92 -4.47 6.31 -6.00
N LEU A 93 -5.03 5.79 -7.10
CA LEU A 93 -4.52 4.60 -7.75
C LEU A 93 -3.14 4.84 -8.40
N SER A 94 -2.83 6.07 -8.81
CA SER A 94 -1.50 6.42 -9.34
C SER A 94 -0.37 6.14 -8.34
N CYS A 95 -0.63 6.28 -7.03
CA CYS A 95 0.36 6.05 -5.98
C CYS A 95 0.88 4.58 -5.95
N PRO A 96 0.03 3.55 -5.74
CA PRO A 96 0.49 2.17 -5.79
C PRO A 96 0.95 1.75 -7.19
N LEU A 97 0.36 2.27 -8.28
CA LEU A 97 0.84 1.98 -9.63
C LEU A 97 2.29 2.46 -9.84
N ASN A 98 2.67 3.63 -9.33
CA ASN A 98 4.06 4.09 -9.38
C ASN A 98 4.98 3.18 -8.53
N GLY A 99 4.53 2.76 -7.34
CA GLY A 99 5.31 1.85 -6.47
C GLY A 99 5.66 0.49 -7.10
N VAL A 100 4.93 0.07 -8.15
CA VAL A 100 5.17 -1.19 -8.88
C VAL A 100 5.71 -0.98 -10.31
N LYS A 101 6.08 0.26 -10.69
CA LYS A 101 6.76 0.50 -11.96
C LYS A 101 8.16 -0.09 -11.96
N VAL A 102 8.45 -0.94 -12.94
CA VAL A 102 9.73 -1.63 -13.13
C VAL A 102 10.83 -0.66 -13.57
N VAL A 103 10.46 0.40 -14.30
CA VAL A 103 11.40 1.45 -14.74
C VAL A 103 11.93 2.26 -13.55
N GLU A 104 11.18 2.33 -12.45
CA GLU A 104 11.59 2.98 -11.20
C GLU A 104 12.41 2.02 -10.32
N LYS A 105 13.54 1.52 -10.85
CA LYS A 105 14.43 0.51 -10.24
C LYS A 105 15.00 0.85 -8.84
N ASN A 106 14.67 2.00 -8.27
CA ASN A 106 15.11 2.44 -6.95
C ASN A 106 14.03 2.28 -5.85
N ASN A 107 12.85 1.75 -6.20
CA ASN A 107 11.84 1.46 -5.18
C ASN A 107 12.31 0.32 -4.27
N LEU A 108 12.19 0.52 -2.96
CA LEU A 108 12.50 -0.52 -1.99
C LEU A 108 11.54 -1.71 -2.19
N HIS A 109 12.05 -2.94 -2.08
CA HIS A 109 11.22 -4.14 -2.19
C HIS A 109 9.96 -4.09 -1.31
N THR A 110 10.05 -3.54 -0.09
CA THR A 110 8.89 -3.39 0.81
C THR A 110 7.84 -2.41 0.27
N VAL A 111 8.24 -1.37 -0.46
CA VAL A 111 7.32 -0.41 -1.10
C VAL A 111 6.58 -1.12 -2.23
N THR A 112 7.31 -1.82 -3.09
CA THR A 112 6.72 -2.62 -4.18
C THR A 112 5.78 -3.69 -3.62
N LYS A 113 6.19 -4.43 -2.59
CA LYS A 113 5.34 -5.44 -1.93
C LYS A 113 4.04 -4.86 -1.38
N LEU A 114 4.11 -3.70 -0.71
CA LEU A 114 2.92 -3.01 -0.19
C LEU A 114 1.98 -2.61 -1.34
N ALA A 115 2.52 -1.98 -2.38
CA ALA A 115 1.74 -1.55 -3.52
C ALA A 115 1.11 -2.72 -4.28
N GLU A 116 1.85 -3.81 -4.50
CA GLU A 116 1.32 -5.03 -5.14
C GLU A 116 0.15 -5.63 -4.35
N LYS A 117 0.28 -5.77 -3.02
CA LYS A 117 -0.80 -6.30 -2.20
C LYS A 117 -2.06 -5.44 -2.25
N VAL A 118 -1.91 -4.12 -2.17
CA VAL A 118 -3.04 -3.19 -2.32
C VAL A 118 -3.73 -3.37 -3.68
N LEU A 119 -2.96 -3.49 -4.78
CA LEU A 119 -3.51 -3.68 -6.12
C LEU A 119 -4.20 -5.04 -6.29
N VAL A 120 -3.67 -6.10 -5.68
CA VAL A 120 -4.29 -7.44 -5.67
C VAL A 120 -5.62 -7.42 -4.92
N ASN A 121 -5.65 -6.85 -3.73
CA ASN A 121 -6.87 -6.75 -2.91
C ASN A 121 -7.95 -5.89 -3.59
N PHE A 122 -7.53 -5.00 -4.49
CA PHE A 122 -8.40 -4.11 -5.25
C PHE A 122 -8.67 -4.61 -6.70
N SER A 123 -8.30 -5.86 -7.03
CA SER A 123 -8.24 -6.37 -8.41
C SER A 123 -9.52 -6.26 -9.24
N LEU A 124 -10.71 -6.45 -8.63
CA LEU A 124 -11.98 -6.43 -9.36
C LEU A 124 -12.27 -5.07 -10.03
N LYS A 125 -12.17 -3.98 -9.26
CA LYS A 125 -12.34 -2.61 -9.76
C LYS A 125 -11.09 -2.15 -10.54
N LEU A 126 -9.90 -2.64 -10.18
CA LEU A 126 -8.67 -2.34 -10.90
C LEU A 126 -8.72 -2.82 -12.35
N LYS A 127 -9.20 -4.05 -12.60
CA LYS A 127 -9.28 -4.63 -13.95
C LYS A 127 -10.10 -3.76 -14.89
N SER A 128 -11.28 -3.32 -14.46
CA SER A 128 -12.16 -2.47 -15.29
C SER A 128 -11.55 -1.09 -15.55
N TYR A 129 -10.84 -0.53 -14.57
CA TYR A 129 -10.11 0.73 -14.74
C TYR A 129 -8.95 0.60 -15.73
N LEU A 130 -8.08 -0.41 -15.56
CA LEU A 130 -6.92 -0.58 -16.43
C LEU A 130 -7.34 -0.89 -17.88
N ALA A 131 -8.42 -1.65 -18.07
CA ALA A 131 -8.98 -1.92 -19.39
C ALA A 131 -9.38 -0.63 -20.13
N LYS A 132 -10.01 0.32 -19.39
CA LYS A 132 -10.32 1.65 -19.90
C LYS A 132 -9.07 2.49 -20.13
N LEU A 133 -8.17 2.56 -19.15
CA LEU A 133 -6.97 3.41 -19.21
C LEU A 133 -6.06 3.07 -20.39
N PHE A 134 -5.88 1.78 -20.66
CA PHE A 134 -4.99 1.34 -21.73
C PHE A 134 -5.71 1.11 -23.06
N ASN A 135 -7.02 1.38 -23.16
CA ASN A 135 -7.84 1.02 -24.32
C ASN A 135 -7.62 -0.44 -24.76
N GLY A 136 -7.42 -1.35 -23.79
CA GLY A 136 -7.06 -2.75 -24.04
C GLY A 136 -5.62 -3.02 -24.51
N ASN A 137 -4.76 -2.01 -24.67
CA ASN A 137 -3.38 -2.16 -25.09
C ASN A 137 -2.47 -2.68 -23.96
N SER A 138 -2.31 -4.00 -23.92
CA SER A 138 -1.47 -4.69 -22.94
C SER A 138 0.03 -4.38 -23.05
N ALA A 139 0.50 -3.76 -24.15
CA ALA A 139 1.91 -3.38 -24.28
C ALA A 139 2.34 -2.31 -23.25
N LEU A 140 1.40 -1.47 -22.80
CA LEU A 140 1.64 -0.45 -21.77
C LEU A 140 1.85 -1.05 -20.36
N LEU A 141 1.54 -2.33 -20.17
CA LEU A 141 1.76 -3.04 -18.91
C LEU A 141 3.22 -3.48 -18.71
N ARG A 142 4.06 -3.41 -19.76
CA ARG A 142 5.47 -3.83 -19.70
C ARG A 142 6.30 -3.02 -18.70
N ASP A 143 5.86 -1.82 -18.38
CA ASP A 143 6.51 -0.94 -17.42
C ASP A 143 6.15 -1.25 -15.96
N TYR A 144 5.24 -2.19 -15.71
CA TYR A 144 4.73 -2.54 -14.38
C TYR A 144 5.12 -3.96 -13.96
N SER A 145 5.05 -4.22 -12.65
CA SER A 145 5.35 -5.55 -12.11
C SER A 145 4.38 -6.61 -12.65
N LYS A 146 4.80 -7.88 -12.59
CA LYS A 146 4.01 -9.03 -13.06
C LYS A 146 2.63 -9.09 -12.40
N VAL A 147 2.50 -8.61 -11.16
CA VAL A 147 1.23 -8.57 -10.42
C VAL A 147 0.17 -7.75 -11.17
N VAL A 148 0.54 -6.57 -11.70
CA VAL A 148 -0.39 -5.72 -12.46
C VAL A 148 -0.84 -6.40 -13.74
N VAL A 149 0.08 -7.10 -14.42
CA VAL A 149 -0.22 -7.89 -15.62
C VAL A 149 -1.24 -8.98 -15.32
N VAL A 150 -1.05 -9.73 -14.23
CA VAL A 150 -1.96 -10.82 -13.83
C VAL A 150 -3.35 -10.29 -13.47
N VAL A 151 -3.41 -9.19 -12.72
CA VAL A 151 -4.69 -8.55 -12.37
C VAL A 151 -5.43 -8.08 -13.63
N PHE A 152 -4.72 -7.47 -14.59
CA PHE A 152 -5.31 -7.06 -15.86
C PHE A 152 -5.86 -8.24 -16.68
N GLN A 153 -5.11 -9.34 -16.74
CA GLN A 153 -5.49 -10.54 -17.50
C GLN A 153 -6.60 -11.36 -16.84
N GLY A 154 -6.96 -11.06 -15.59
CA GLY A 154 -8.11 -11.67 -14.92
C GLY A 154 -7.87 -13.09 -14.39
N LYS A 155 -6.63 -13.44 -14.04
CA LYS A 155 -6.32 -14.68 -13.30
C LYS A 155 -5.72 -14.41 -11.90
N PRO A 156 -6.42 -13.72 -10.98
CA PRO A 156 -5.95 -13.60 -9.61
C PRO A 156 -6.38 -14.83 -8.79
N ASP A 157 -6.01 -16.06 -9.20
CA ASP A 157 -6.32 -17.26 -8.40
C ASP A 157 -5.06 -17.93 -7.86
N THR A 158 -4.97 -17.92 -6.52
CA THR A 158 -4.14 -18.70 -5.58
C THR A 158 -2.61 -18.77 -5.74
N SER A 159 -2.01 -18.53 -6.89
CA SER A 159 -0.56 -18.69 -7.06
C SER A 159 0.28 -17.52 -6.53
N ILE A 160 -0.22 -16.27 -6.62
CA ILE A 160 0.55 -15.08 -6.22
C ILE A 160 0.71 -14.98 -4.70
N GLN A 161 -0.31 -15.40 -3.93
CA GLN A 161 -0.26 -15.34 -2.47
C GLN A 161 0.84 -16.25 -1.90
N ASN A 162 1.08 -17.41 -2.52
CA ASN A 162 2.09 -18.35 -2.05
C ASN A 162 3.53 -17.86 -2.35
N GLU A 163 3.77 -17.20 -3.49
CA GLU A 163 5.09 -16.63 -3.81
C GLU A 163 5.43 -15.40 -2.95
N MET A 164 4.44 -14.55 -2.63
CA MET A 164 4.64 -13.36 -1.77
C MET A 164 4.90 -13.71 -0.30
N ASN A 165 4.49 -14.91 0.13
CA ASN A 165 4.70 -15.45 1.47
C ASN A 165 6.02 -16.22 1.61
N ALA A 166 6.53 -16.82 0.52
CA ALA A 166 7.76 -17.63 0.52
C ALA A 166 9.08 -16.82 0.58
N SER A 167 9.04 -15.50 0.37
CA SER A 167 10.24 -14.63 0.40
C SER A 167 10.71 -14.25 1.83
N GLY A 168 10.19 -14.89 2.88
CA GLY A 168 10.43 -14.53 4.28
C GLY A 168 11.35 -15.45 5.07
N GLU A 169 11.74 -16.62 4.55
CA GLU A 169 12.55 -17.57 5.31
C GLU A 169 13.88 -17.83 4.61
N ASN A 170 14.95 -17.23 5.13
CA ASN A 170 16.24 -17.91 5.27
C ASN A 170 17.21 -17.12 6.16
N GLN A 171 17.88 -17.88 7.03
CA GLN A 171 18.92 -17.56 8.02
C GLN A 171 18.34 -17.12 9.38
N GLU A 172 18.44 -17.90 10.46
CA GLU A 172 19.54 -18.76 10.92
C GLU A 172 19.04 -20.05 11.60
N ALA A 173 19.63 -21.19 11.23
CA ALA A 173 19.72 -22.34 12.09
C ALA A 173 21.19 -22.77 12.19
N ASP A 174 21.61 -22.94 13.45
CA ASP A 174 22.70 -23.75 13.96
C ASP A 174 24.15 -23.36 13.66
N HIS A 175 24.81 -22.88 14.71
CA HIS A 175 26.04 -23.53 15.16
C HIS A 175 25.92 -23.92 16.64
N LYS A 176 25.84 -25.23 16.89
CA LYS A 176 25.98 -25.88 18.20
C LYS A 176 27.46 -26.21 18.50
N LEU A 177 27.71 -26.49 19.78
CA LEU A 177 28.93 -27.00 20.43
C LEU A 177 30.12 -26.02 20.42
N SER A 178 30.72 -25.63 21.55
CA SER A 178 30.96 -26.30 22.84
C SER A 178 30.93 -25.32 24.00
#